data_AF-A0A6A5G5P5-F1
#
_entry.id   AF-A0A6A5G5P5-F1
#
_cell.length_a   1.000
_cell.length_b   1.000
_cell.length_c   1.000
_cell.angle_alpha   90.00
_cell.angle_beta   90.00
_cell.angle_gamma   90.00
#
_symmetry.space_group_name_H-M   'P 1'
#
loop_
_entity.id
_entity.type
_entity.pdbx_description
1 polymer ?
#
loop_
_entity_poly.entity_id
_entity_poly.type
_entity_poly.pdbx_seq_one_letter_code
_entity_poly.pdbx_strand_id
1 'polypeptide(L)'
;MEVPKVLPILRLSYLVIKEVLSIMDPQDFISIYKISLKFKKIAIVCSKQHPIFKYCLELVIDNKPMIEVKRTDKDFVYNIDLEDERPEKDLIDEFKEYAEYVMEVFGWPVTHIDYSLDDFPAQNKSIIDWFKLHVKSSDNCNLWGGKLAEEPLTYYLHNMEISKDLTIGVQVKDDFRLNLRQNIPCLEITN
;
A
#
# COMPACT_ATOMS: atom_id res chain seq x y z
N MET A 1 -21.19 11.40 -36.33
CA MET A 1 -21.41 10.94 -34.94
C MET A 1 -20.38 9.86 -34.69
N GLU A 2 -19.27 10.19 -34.01
CA GLU A 2 -18.26 9.18 -33.71
C GLU A 2 -18.83 8.18 -32.71
N VAL A 3 -18.88 6.91 -33.11
CA VAL A 3 -19.25 5.82 -32.21
C VAL A 3 -18.18 5.79 -31.11
N PRO A 4 -18.55 5.83 -29.81
CA PRO A 4 -17.57 5.75 -28.74
C PRO A 4 -16.72 4.49 -28.97
N LYS A 5 -15.40 4.65 -29.01
CA LYS A 5 -14.46 3.56 -29.24
C LYS A 5 -14.49 2.65 -28.03
N VAL A 6 -15.47 1.73 -27.98
CA VAL A 6 -15.60 0.74 -26.92
C VAL A 6 -14.32 -0.07 -26.93
N LEU A 7 -13.62 -0.11 -25.79
CA LEU A 7 -12.40 -0.89 -25.61
C LEU A 7 -12.62 -2.31 -26.17
N PRO A 8 -11.83 -2.78 -27.14
CA PRO A 8 -12.05 -4.07 -27.80
C PRO A 8 -12.18 -5.24 -26.82
N ILE A 9 -11.48 -5.18 -25.69
CA ILE A 9 -11.53 -6.18 -24.62
C ILE A 9 -12.94 -6.36 -24.03
N LEU A 10 -13.75 -5.30 -23.99
CA LEU A 10 -15.12 -5.33 -23.46
C LEU A 10 -16.12 -6.04 -24.38
N ARG A 11 -15.69 -6.45 -25.57
CA ARG A 11 -16.47 -7.26 -26.52
C ARG A 11 -16.19 -8.76 -26.39
N LEU A 12 -15.17 -9.15 -25.62
CA LEU A 12 -14.79 -10.54 -25.42
C LEU A 12 -15.76 -11.23 -24.44
N SER A 13 -15.79 -12.57 -24.48
CA SER A 13 -16.53 -13.33 -23.49
C SER A 13 -15.93 -13.14 -22.10
N TYR A 14 -16.76 -13.30 -21.06
CA TYR A 14 -16.31 -13.16 -19.67
C TYR A 14 -15.08 -14.01 -19.35
N LEU A 15 -15.02 -15.25 -19.86
CA LEU A 15 -13.89 -16.15 -19.66
C LEU A 15 -12.60 -15.59 -20.26
N VAL A 16 -12.66 -15.04 -21.48
CA VAL A 16 -11.49 -14.45 -22.16
C VAL A 16 -11.05 -13.17 -21.47
N ILE A 17 -11.99 -12.34 -20.99
CA ILE A 17 -11.64 -11.14 -20.21
C ILE A 17 -10.91 -11.56 -18.93
N LYS A 18 -11.42 -12.56 -18.21
CA LYS A 18 -10.78 -13.08 -17.00
C LYS A 18 -9.34 -13.56 -17.26
N GLU A 19 -9.12 -14.29 -18.36
CA GLU A 19 -7.80 -14.77 -18.73
C GLU A 19 -6.84 -13.63 -19.08
N VAL A 20 -7.28 -12.67 -19.90
CA VAL A 20 -6.47 -11.49 -20.27
C VAL A 20 -6.11 -10.68 -19.03
N LEU A 21 -7.05 -10.49 -18.11
CA LEU A 21 -6.80 -9.80 -16.84
C LEU A 21 -5.78 -10.51 -15.94
N SER A 22 -5.69 -11.85 -16.03
CA SER A 22 -4.78 -12.65 -15.20
C SER A 22 -3.31 -12.61 -15.64
N ILE A 23 -3.08 -12.17 -16.88
CA ILE A 23 -1.76 -12.01 -17.51
C ILE A 23 -1.40 -10.54 -17.74
N MET A 24 -2.33 -9.62 -17.50
CA MET A 24 -2.16 -8.19 -17.69
C MET A 24 -1.23 -7.63 -16.62
N ASP A 25 -0.40 -6.69 -17.04
CA ASP A 25 0.47 -5.96 -16.13
C ASP A 25 -0.33 -5.05 -15.19
N PRO A 26 0.04 -4.92 -13.90
CA PRO A 26 -0.61 -4.00 -12.96
C PRO A 26 -0.77 -2.57 -13.48
N GLN A 27 0.22 -1.99 -14.18
CA GLN A 27 0.10 -0.62 -14.71
C GLN A 27 -0.94 -0.51 -15.83
N ASP A 28 -0.92 -1.46 -16.76
CA ASP A 28 -1.92 -1.53 -17.83
C ASP A 28 -3.32 -1.72 -17.24
N PHE A 29 -3.42 -2.55 -16.20
CA PHE A 29 -4.68 -2.80 -15.53
C PHE A 29 -5.22 -1.54 -14.85
N ILE A 30 -4.40 -0.83 -14.08
CA ILE A 30 -4.75 0.46 -13.45
C ILE A 30 -5.19 1.48 -14.52
N SER A 31 -4.42 1.57 -15.61
CA SER A 31 -4.69 2.53 -16.69
C SER A 31 -6.01 2.25 -17.40
N ILE A 32 -6.27 1.00 -17.79
CA ILE A 32 -7.51 0.60 -18.45
C ILE A 32 -8.72 0.80 -17.53
N TYR A 33 -8.54 0.55 -16.23
CA TYR A 33 -9.58 0.77 -15.25
C TYR A 33 -9.99 2.24 -15.16
N LYS A 34 -9.02 3.17 -15.11
CA LYS A 34 -9.29 4.62 -15.07
C LYS A 34 -10.11 5.09 -16.29
N ILE A 35 -9.99 4.40 -17.42
CA ILE A 35 -10.64 4.78 -18.69
C ILE A 35 -12.13 4.35 -18.76
N SER A 36 -12.57 3.29 -18.06
CA SER A 36 -13.91 2.73 -18.27
C SER A 36 -14.61 2.22 -17.00
N LEU A 37 -15.74 2.85 -16.64
CA LEU A 37 -16.65 2.38 -15.58
C LEU A 37 -17.17 0.95 -15.80
N LYS A 38 -17.37 0.56 -17.06
CA LYS A 38 -17.82 -0.80 -17.41
C LYS A 38 -16.72 -1.82 -17.15
N PHE A 39 -15.48 -1.49 -17.52
CA PHE A 39 -14.32 -2.31 -17.20
C PHE A 39 -14.09 -2.38 -15.69
N LYS A 40 -14.21 -1.25 -14.98
CA LYS A 40 -14.15 -1.16 -13.52
C LYS A 40 -15.00 -2.21 -12.82
N LYS A 41 -16.27 -2.34 -13.22
CA LYS A 41 -17.17 -3.36 -12.66
C LYS A 41 -16.73 -4.78 -12.97
N ILE A 42 -16.27 -5.05 -14.18
CA ILE A 42 -15.82 -6.40 -14.60
C ILE A 42 -14.52 -6.77 -13.88
N ALA A 43 -13.57 -5.85 -13.78
CA ALA A 43 -12.31 -5.99 -13.09
C ALA A 43 -12.51 -6.34 -11.60
N ILE A 44 -13.36 -5.60 -10.88
CA ILE A 44 -13.71 -5.90 -9.47
C ILE A 44 -14.28 -7.32 -9.33
N VAL A 45 -15.17 -7.73 -10.24
CA VAL A 45 -15.77 -9.07 -10.18
C VAL A 45 -14.74 -10.16 -10.48
N CYS A 46 -13.80 -9.90 -11.40
CA CYS A 46 -12.75 -10.85 -11.75
C CYS A 46 -11.65 -10.93 -10.68
N SER A 47 -11.27 -9.81 -10.05
CA SER A 47 -10.26 -9.76 -8.99
C SER A 47 -10.70 -10.51 -7.73
N LYS A 48 -12.00 -10.47 -7.42
CA LYS A 48 -12.60 -11.16 -6.25
C LYS A 48 -12.72 -12.69 -6.37
N GLN A 49 -12.46 -13.29 -7.54
CA GLN A 49 -12.56 -14.74 -7.75
C GLN A 49 -11.16 -15.39 -7.80
N HIS A 50 -10.59 -15.69 -6.63
CA HIS A 50 -9.38 -16.50 -6.33
C HIS A 50 -8.45 -16.95 -7.49
N PRO A 51 -7.13 -16.66 -7.43
CA PRO A 51 -6.56 -15.48 -6.80
C PRO A 51 -5.56 -14.75 -7.70
N ILE A 52 -5.62 -13.42 -7.65
CA ILE A 52 -4.48 -12.58 -8.03
C ILE A 52 -3.51 -12.46 -6.82
N PHE A 53 -3.27 -13.55 -6.08
CA PHE A 53 -2.22 -13.66 -5.03
C PHE A 53 -0.81 -13.58 -5.62
N LYS A 54 -0.69 -13.32 -6.92
CA LYS A 54 0.60 -13.00 -7.54
C LYS A 54 1.14 -11.68 -7.03
N TYR A 55 0.30 -10.74 -6.60
CA TYR A 55 0.75 -9.42 -6.21
C TYR A 55 0.39 -9.07 -4.77
N CYS A 56 1.25 -8.26 -4.17
CA CYS A 56 1.06 -7.64 -2.87
C CYS A 56 1.44 -6.17 -2.95
N LEU A 57 0.92 -5.39 -2.02
CA LEU A 57 1.22 -3.98 -1.90
C LEU A 57 2.30 -3.75 -0.85
N GLU A 58 3.16 -2.80 -1.15
CA GLU A 58 4.06 -2.16 -0.21
C GLU A 58 3.74 -0.67 -0.17
N LEU A 59 3.53 -0.20 1.05
CA LEU A 59 3.20 1.20 1.31
C LEU A 59 4.45 1.88 1.87
N VAL A 60 4.99 2.82 1.10
CA VAL A 60 6.15 3.61 1.50
C VAL A 60 5.67 5.00 1.84
N ILE A 61 5.90 5.43 3.08
CA ILE A 61 5.58 6.78 3.55
C ILE A 61 6.86 7.40 4.10
N ASP A 62 7.52 8.15 3.23
CA ASP A 62 8.64 9.03 3.52
C ASP A 62 8.35 10.41 2.89
N ASN A 63 9.37 11.24 2.66
CA ASN A 63 9.19 12.53 1.99
C ASN A 63 8.52 12.45 0.60
N LYS A 64 8.41 11.26 -0.01
CA LYS A 64 7.70 11.00 -1.27
C LYS A 64 6.85 9.73 -1.15
N PRO A 65 5.64 9.82 -0.55
CA PRO A 65 4.76 8.68 -0.36
C PRO A 65 4.46 7.96 -1.69
N MET A 66 4.64 6.64 -1.70
CA MET A 66 4.43 5.83 -2.89
C MET A 66 3.85 4.46 -2.55
N ILE A 67 3.17 3.87 -3.54
CA ILE A 67 2.63 2.52 -3.46
C ILE A 67 3.40 1.66 -4.45
N GLU A 68 4.09 0.65 -3.93
CA GLU A 68 4.74 -0.33 -4.75
C GLU A 68 3.86 -1.57 -4.90
N VAL A 69 3.73 -2.07 -6.13
CA VAL A 69 3.06 -3.35 -6.41
C VAL A 69 4.13 -4.40 -6.67
N LYS A 70 4.33 -5.32 -5.72
CA LYS A 70 5.33 -6.39 -5.82
C LYS A 70 4.68 -7.68 -6.29
N ARG A 71 5.32 -8.38 -7.23
CA ARG A 71 4.91 -9.73 -7.60
C ARG A 71 5.59 -10.72 -6.65
N THR A 72 4.83 -11.57 -5.98
CA THR A 72 5.30 -12.57 -5.01
C THR A 72 6.40 -13.52 -5.53
N ASP A 73 6.56 -13.65 -6.84
CA ASP A 73 7.57 -14.48 -7.51
C ASP A 73 8.65 -13.67 -8.27
N LYS A 74 8.58 -12.34 -8.31
CA LYS A 74 9.52 -11.47 -9.05
C LYS A 74 9.61 -10.06 -8.46
N ASP A 75 10.83 -9.52 -8.39
CA ASP A 75 11.11 -8.13 -7.98
C ASP A 75 10.73 -7.12 -9.07
N PHE A 76 9.44 -6.99 -9.35
CA PHE A 76 8.89 -5.87 -10.12
C PHE A 76 8.29 -4.89 -9.14
N VAL A 77 8.68 -3.62 -9.27
CA VAL A 77 8.19 -2.50 -8.47
C VAL A 77 7.59 -1.48 -9.42
N TYR A 78 6.34 -1.11 -9.15
CA TYR A 78 5.68 -0.01 -9.84
C TYR A 78 5.58 1.17 -8.89
N ASN A 79 6.39 2.20 -9.13
CA ASN A 79 6.26 3.47 -8.42
C ASN A 79 5.17 4.29 -9.07
N ILE A 80 4.31 4.87 -8.24
CA ILE A 80 3.25 5.76 -8.68
C ILE A 80 3.50 7.08 -7.96
N ASP A 81 4.33 7.91 -8.59
CA ASP A 81 4.74 9.20 -8.06
C ASP A 81 3.53 10.16 -8.07
N LEU A 82 3.23 10.73 -6.90
CA LEU A 82 2.36 11.90 -6.78
C LEU A 82 3.23 13.14 -7.02
N GLU A 83 2.90 13.96 -8.02
CA GLU A 83 3.75 15.06 -8.51
C GLU A 83 4.28 16.01 -7.40
N ASP A 84 5.57 16.39 -7.51
CA ASP A 84 6.44 17.05 -6.51
C ASP A 84 6.06 18.49 -6.06
N GLU A 85 5.00 19.13 -6.59
CA GLU A 85 4.73 20.57 -6.35
C GLU A 85 3.52 20.88 -5.45
N ARG A 86 3.06 19.94 -4.61
CA ARG A 86 1.84 20.11 -3.78
C ARG A 86 2.12 20.24 -2.28
N PRO A 87 1.22 20.88 -1.50
CA PRO A 87 1.31 20.91 -0.03
C PRO A 87 1.35 19.52 0.61
N GLU A 88 2.13 19.33 1.69
CA GLU A 88 2.30 18.04 2.39
C GLU A 88 1.00 17.33 2.78
N LYS A 89 -0.01 18.10 3.19
CA LYS A 89 -1.34 17.54 3.56
C LYS A 89 -2.01 16.90 2.34
N ASP A 90 -1.89 17.54 1.19
CA ASP A 90 -2.51 17.09 -0.04
C ASP A 90 -1.84 15.80 -0.54
N LEU A 91 -0.53 15.63 -0.28
CA LEU A 91 0.21 14.41 -0.62
C LEU A 91 -0.27 13.18 0.16
N ILE A 92 -0.44 13.30 1.48
CA ILE A 92 -0.89 12.15 2.31
C ILE A 92 -2.35 11.81 2.07
N ASP A 93 -3.22 12.81 1.89
CA ASP A 93 -4.63 12.55 1.61
C ASP A 93 -4.79 11.89 0.22
N GLU A 94 -4.07 12.35 -0.81
CA GLU A 94 -4.06 11.73 -2.15
C GLU A 94 -3.48 10.31 -2.13
N PHE A 95 -2.39 10.09 -1.36
CA PHE A 95 -1.83 8.76 -1.13
C PHE A 95 -2.86 7.80 -0.54
N LYS A 96 -3.57 8.21 0.51
CA LYS A 96 -4.59 7.39 1.17
C LYS A 96 -5.74 7.05 0.22
N GLU A 97 -6.29 8.05 -0.48
CA GLU A 97 -7.35 7.84 -1.46
C GLU A 97 -6.93 6.86 -2.54
N TYR A 98 -5.70 6.98 -3.03
CA TYR A 98 -5.17 6.11 -4.06
C TYR A 98 -4.88 4.70 -3.54
N ALA A 99 -4.35 4.55 -2.33
CA ALA A 99 -4.13 3.25 -1.70
C ALA A 99 -5.44 2.51 -1.43
N GLU A 100 -6.46 3.20 -0.92
CA GLU A 100 -7.81 2.65 -0.76
C GLU A 100 -8.36 2.16 -2.09
N TYR A 101 -8.21 2.97 -3.14
CA TYR A 101 -8.61 2.60 -4.47
C TYR A 101 -7.90 1.31 -4.95
N VAL A 102 -6.58 1.22 -4.83
CA VAL A 102 -5.83 0.02 -5.24
C VAL A 102 -6.27 -1.19 -4.40
N MET A 103 -6.37 -1.06 -3.08
CA MET A 103 -6.82 -2.14 -2.20
C MET A 103 -8.24 -2.62 -2.55
N GLU A 104 -9.19 -1.72 -2.79
CA GLU A 104 -10.57 -2.07 -3.12
C GLU A 104 -10.68 -2.77 -4.47
N VAL A 105 -9.95 -2.27 -5.47
CA VAL A 105 -10.04 -2.76 -6.85
C VAL A 105 -9.41 -4.12 -7.01
N PHE A 106 -8.20 -4.27 -6.47
CA PHE A 106 -7.38 -5.44 -6.71
C PHE A 106 -7.57 -6.50 -5.62
N GLY A 107 -8.01 -6.10 -4.42
CA GLY A 107 -8.06 -7.00 -3.28
C GLY A 107 -6.69 -7.54 -2.90
N TRP A 108 -5.60 -6.86 -3.31
CA TRP A 108 -4.24 -7.26 -2.98
C TRP A 108 -3.94 -6.91 -1.53
N PRO A 109 -3.33 -7.84 -0.77
CA PRO A 109 -2.96 -7.57 0.61
C PRO A 109 -1.79 -6.57 0.65
N VAL A 110 -1.81 -5.68 1.63
CA VAL A 110 -0.63 -4.92 2.03
C VAL A 110 0.23 -5.85 2.87
N THR A 111 1.41 -6.17 2.36
CA THR A 111 2.34 -7.10 3.03
C THR A 111 3.52 -6.36 3.65
N HIS A 112 3.87 -5.20 3.13
CA HIS A 112 5.00 -4.42 3.61
C HIS A 112 4.57 -2.98 3.87
N ILE A 113 5.04 -2.42 4.98
CA ILE A 113 4.91 -0.99 5.28
C ILE A 113 6.32 -0.49 5.58
N ASP A 114 6.78 0.48 4.80
CA ASP A 114 7.98 1.26 5.08
C ASP A 114 7.55 2.67 5.48
N TYR A 115 7.91 3.10 6.69
CA TYR A 115 7.35 4.31 7.26
C TYR A 115 8.38 5.12 8.06
N SER A 116 8.65 6.32 7.55
CA SER A 116 9.40 7.37 8.24
C SER A 116 8.50 8.16 9.19
N LEU A 117 8.84 8.14 10.48
CA LEU A 117 8.15 8.92 11.50
C LEU A 117 8.52 10.41 11.48
N ASP A 118 9.53 10.78 10.71
CA ASP A 118 10.12 12.12 10.66
C ASP A 118 9.55 13.03 9.58
N ASP A 119 9.00 12.45 8.52
CA ASP A 119 8.62 13.19 7.30
C ASP A 119 7.25 13.86 7.44
N PHE A 120 6.31 13.25 8.17
CA PHE A 120 4.99 13.84 8.45
C PHE A 120 4.62 13.80 9.94
N PRO A 121 5.41 14.41 10.84
CA PRO A 121 5.28 14.23 12.28
C PRO A 121 3.91 14.69 12.81
N ALA A 122 3.33 15.74 12.23
CA ALA A 122 2.00 16.24 12.58
C ALA A 122 0.86 15.29 12.15
N GLN A 123 1.13 14.41 11.17
CA GLN A 123 0.14 13.49 10.59
C GLN A 123 0.32 12.05 11.06
N ASN A 124 1.37 11.73 11.84
CA ASN A 124 1.68 10.36 12.26
C ASN A 124 0.48 9.61 12.83
N LYS A 125 -0.27 10.27 13.72
CA LYS A 125 -1.48 9.68 14.30
C LYS A 125 -2.54 9.36 13.25
N SER A 126 -2.80 10.29 12.31
CA SER A 126 -3.77 10.12 11.23
C SER A 126 -3.37 9.01 10.25
N ILE A 127 -2.08 8.88 9.96
CA ILE A 127 -1.53 7.81 9.11
C ILE A 127 -1.68 6.45 9.80
N ILE A 128 -1.34 6.36 11.09
CA ILE A 128 -1.46 5.12 11.86
C ILE A 128 -2.94 4.71 12.03
N ASP A 129 -3.83 5.66 12.28
CA ASP A 129 -5.27 5.40 12.35
C ASP A 129 -5.81 4.88 11.02
N TRP A 130 -5.30 5.40 9.91
CA TRP A 130 -5.62 4.91 8.56
C TRP A 130 -5.10 3.49 8.33
N PHE A 131 -3.83 3.20 8.66
CA PHE A 131 -3.28 1.84 8.57
C PHE A 131 -4.12 0.85 9.39
N LYS A 132 -4.47 1.21 10.62
CA LYS A 132 -5.31 0.38 11.48
C LYS A 132 -6.69 0.08 10.86
N LEU A 133 -7.29 1.06 10.19
CA LEU A 133 -8.63 0.92 9.61
C LEU A 133 -8.61 0.11 8.31
N HIS A 134 -7.67 0.40 7.41
CA HIS A 134 -7.66 -0.12 6.04
C HIS A 134 -6.73 -1.32 5.83
N VAL A 135 -5.59 -1.34 6.51
CA VAL A 135 -4.58 -2.42 6.39
C VAL A 135 -4.79 -3.47 7.47
N LYS A 136 -4.98 -3.05 8.73
CA LYS A 136 -5.12 -3.86 9.96
C LYS A 136 -3.87 -4.65 10.35
N SER A 137 -3.33 -5.43 9.41
CA SER A 137 -2.16 -6.29 9.60
C SER A 137 -1.26 -6.25 8.37
N SER A 138 0.05 -6.31 8.58
CA SER A 138 1.05 -6.48 7.53
C SER A 138 2.03 -7.59 7.91
N ASP A 139 2.71 -8.13 6.92
CA ASP A 139 3.74 -9.15 7.15
C ASP A 139 5.00 -8.49 7.72
N ASN A 140 5.45 -7.43 7.05
CA ASN A 140 6.73 -6.78 7.29
C ASN A 140 6.51 -5.29 7.53
N CYS A 141 7.20 -4.76 8.54
CA CYS A 141 7.16 -3.34 8.88
C CYS A 141 8.57 -2.81 9.11
N ASN A 142 8.90 -1.73 8.42
CA ASN A 142 10.11 -0.96 8.64
C ASN A 142 9.71 0.41 9.16
N LEU A 143 10.22 0.77 10.34
CA LEU A 143 10.00 2.07 10.96
C LEU A 143 11.33 2.79 11.07
N TRP A 144 11.41 4.00 10.52
CA TRP A 144 12.65 4.79 10.50
C TRP A 144 12.42 6.21 11.03
N GLY A 145 13.46 6.83 11.55
CA GLY A 145 13.43 8.23 11.97
C GLY A 145 14.73 8.65 12.65
N GLY A 146 15.30 9.76 12.21
CA GLY A 146 16.48 10.39 12.80
C GLY A 146 16.16 11.41 13.90
N LYS A 147 14.89 11.59 14.27
CA LYS A 147 14.47 12.43 15.41
C LYS A 147 13.82 11.57 16.50
N LEU A 148 13.78 12.10 17.72
CA LEU A 148 13.08 11.49 18.84
C LEU A 148 11.59 11.32 18.52
N ALA A 149 11.15 10.07 18.41
CA ALA A 149 9.81 9.71 17.95
C ALA A 149 9.19 8.58 18.79
N GLU A 150 9.40 8.59 20.12
CA GLU A 150 8.92 7.52 21.02
C GLU A 150 7.40 7.40 21.07
N GLU A 151 6.69 8.54 21.06
CA GLU A 151 5.23 8.59 21.07
C GLU A 151 4.61 7.96 19.80
N PRO A 152 4.95 8.40 18.57
CA PRO A 152 4.41 7.78 17.36
C PRO A 152 4.89 6.33 17.17
N LEU A 153 6.12 5.98 17.56
CA LEU A 153 6.59 4.58 17.56
C LEU A 153 5.71 3.70 18.46
N THR A 154 5.50 4.13 19.71
CA THR A 154 4.66 3.40 20.66
C THR A 154 3.22 3.31 20.17
N TYR A 155 2.70 4.38 19.56
CA TYR A 155 1.36 4.41 18.98
C TYR A 155 1.23 3.42 17.81
N TYR A 156 2.23 3.34 16.92
CA TYR A 156 2.23 2.39 15.81
C TYR A 156 2.18 0.94 16.31
N LEU A 157 3.12 0.58 17.19
CA LEU A 157 3.25 -0.79 17.74
C LEU A 157 2.05 -1.24 18.55
N HIS A 158 1.25 -0.30 19.05
CA HIS A 158 0.01 -0.60 19.77
C HIS A 158 -1.17 -0.89 18.84
N ASN A 159 -1.18 -0.27 17.66
CA ASN A 159 -2.34 -0.24 16.77
C ASN A 159 -2.22 -1.18 15.57
N MET A 160 -1.00 -1.62 15.24
CA MET A 160 -0.72 -2.46 14.07
C MET A 160 -0.39 -3.89 14.46
N GLU A 161 -0.97 -4.86 13.74
CA GLU A 161 -0.58 -6.26 13.82
C GLU A 161 0.51 -6.58 12.80
N ILE A 162 1.59 -7.24 13.24
CA ILE A 162 2.77 -7.53 12.41
C ILE A 162 3.03 -9.03 12.49
N SER A 163 3.01 -9.71 11.34
CA SER A 163 2.97 -11.17 11.31
C SER A 163 4.34 -11.85 11.15
N LYS A 164 5.36 -11.15 10.60
CA LYS A 164 6.69 -11.72 10.32
C LYS A 164 7.83 -10.85 10.85
N ASP A 165 8.08 -9.73 10.20
CA ASP A 165 9.33 -8.98 10.40
C ASP A 165 9.05 -7.53 10.81
N LEU A 166 9.73 -7.07 11.87
CA LEU A 166 9.73 -5.67 12.30
C LEU A 166 11.16 -5.16 12.38
N THR A 167 11.46 -4.11 11.63
CA THR A 167 12.71 -3.34 11.72
C THR A 167 12.43 -1.98 12.34
N ILE A 168 13.20 -1.61 13.37
CA ILE A 168 13.11 -0.30 14.03
C ILE A 168 14.45 0.40 13.93
N GLY A 169 14.52 1.42 13.07
CA GLY A 169 15.62 2.39 13.00
C GLY A 169 15.16 3.79 13.36
N VAL A 170 14.48 3.90 14.50
CA VAL A 170 13.93 5.15 15.04
C VAL A 170 14.78 5.62 16.22
N GLN A 171 15.15 6.89 16.24
CA GLN A 171 15.85 7.47 17.38
C GLN A 171 14.92 7.56 18.61
N VAL A 172 15.39 7.03 19.74
CA VAL A 172 14.70 7.06 21.04
C VAL A 172 15.68 7.49 22.13
N LYS A 173 15.17 7.90 23.30
CA LYS A 173 16.02 8.12 24.48
C LYS A 173 16.66 6.84 24.99
N ASP A 174 17.82 6.98 25.63
CA ASP A 174 18.58 5.86 26.22
C ASP A 174 17.79 5.03 27.23
N ASP A 175 16.86 5.66 27.95
CA ASP A 175 16.01 4.99 28.96
C ASP A 175 14.67 4.49 28.41
N PHE A 176 14.45 4.61 27.09
CA PHE A 176 13.24 4.14 26.45
C PHE A 176 13.10 2.61 26.57
N ARG A 177 11.88 2.18 26.91
CA ARG A 177 11.54 0.76 27.00
C ARG A 177 10.57 0.41 25.90
N LEU A 178 11.05 -0.33 24.91
CA LEU A 178 10.23 -0.87 23.84
C LEU A 178 9.24 -1.90 24.43
N ASN A 179 7.94 -1.69 24.18
CA ASN A 179 6.89 -2.59 24.63
C ASN A 179 6.16 -3.17 23.41
N LEU A 180 6.37 -4.45 23.14
CA LEU A 180 5.67 -5.18 22.08
C LEU A 180 4.44 -5.88 22.66
N ARG A 181 3.30 -5.72 22.00
CA ARG A 181 2.02 -6.35 22.41
C ARG A 181 1.78 -7.72 21.77
N GLN A 182 2.64 -8.08 20.83
CA GLN A 182 2.56 -9.29 20.04
C GLN A 182 3.93 -9.94 19.97
N ASN A 183 3.94 -11.24 19.71
CA ASN A 183 5.18 -11.95 19.40
C ASN A 183 5.51 -11.72 17.93
N ILE A 184 6.70 -11.18 17.65
CA ILE A 184 7.15 -10.89 16.29
C ILE A 184 8.27 -11.89 15.95
N PRO A 185 8.10 -12.74 14.91
CA PRO A 185 9.09 -13.75 14.55
C PRO A 185 10.51 -13.20 14.33
N CYS A 186 10.63 -12.07 13.64
CA CYS A 186 11.91 -11.38 13.45
C CYS A 186 11.80 -9.93 13.92
N LEU A 187 12.68 -9.54 14.84
CA LEU A 187 12.81 -8.16 15.31
C LEU A 187 14.24 -7.70 15.08
N GLU A 188 14.41 -6.65 14.29
CA GLU A 188 15.68 -5.97 14.07
C GLU A 188 15.60 -4.55 14.62
N ILE A 189 16.65 -4.13 15.34
CA ILE A 189 16.79 -2.76 15.85
C ILE A 189 18.11 -2.22 15.32
N THR A 190 18.04 -1.14 14.55
CA THR A 190 19.20 -0.52 13.89
C THR A 190 19.43 0.87 14.47
N ASN A 191 20.69 1.22 14.75
CA ASN A 191 21.09 2.55 15.23
C ASN A 191 21.66 3.40 14.09
#